data_AF-A0A1V0I167-F1
#
_entry.id   AF-A0A1V0I167-F1
#
_cell.length_a   1.000
_cell.length_b   1.000
_cell.length_c   1.000
_cell.angle_alpha   90.00
_cell.angle_beta   90.00
_cell.angle_gamma   90.00
#
_symmetry.space_group_name_H-M   'P 1'
#
loop_
_entity.id
_entity.type
_entity.pdbx_description
1 polymer ?
#
loop_
_entity_poly.entity_id
_entity_poly.type
_entity_poly.pdbx_seq_one_letter_code
_entity_poly.pdbx_strand_id
1 'polypeptide(L)'
;MSEVDSATARSGPDADTKRVITVMGLLDVVGALSEDALDSDLYLFDNNGAAGSSGHGTSCLKTCADAEDLVVWEVMPLECEAFARIDDVLIDEQYAPYIDLESGVYAPTSVVYWAARILKPLPPEGVPYRLAFRVGSRPEPLIAEASSFLVSPPAERAELAPEPGTEIADAAPDAKPAPAPKASAPKKPSATSEADDGDSSKGARK
;
A
#
# COMPACT_ATOMS: atom_id res chain seq x y z
N MET A 1 -50.10 -3.35 10.74
CA MET A 1 -48.71 -3.40 10.23
C MET A 1 -48.19 -1.98 10.34
N SER A 2 -47.24 -1.75 11.24
CA SER A 2 -46.67 -0.43 11.53
C SER A 2 -45.22 -0.45 11.12
N GLU A 3 -44.83 0.47 10.26
CA GLU A 3 -43.44 0.68 9.86
C GLU A 3 -42.59 1.05 11.08
N VAL A 4 -41.35 0.55 11.09
CA VAL A 4 -40.36 0.86 12.13
C VAL A 4 -39.32 1.78 11.52
N ASP A 5 -39.58 3.09 11.61
CA ASP A 5 -38.61 4.13 11.24
C ASP A 5 -37.30 3.90 11.98
N SER A 6 -36.29 3.46 11.23
CA SER A 6 -34.95 3.12 11.74
C SER A 6 -33.94 4.18 11.31
N ALA A 7 -34.19 5.43 11.72
CA ALA A 7 -33.37 6.60 11.41
C ALA A 7 -32.89 7.30 12.69
N THR A 8 -32.24 6.56 13.60
CA THR A 8 -31.58 7.14 14.78
C THR A 8 -30.26 7.80 14.36
N ALA A 9 -30.35 9.00 13.80
CA ALA A 9 -29.19 9.87 13.60
C ALA A 9 -28.51 10.17 14.94
N ARG A 10 -27.18 10.19 14.96
CA ARG A 10 -26.38 10.35 16.20
C ARG A 10 -26.37 11.79 16.68
N SER A 11 -27.34 12.15 17.53
CA SER A 11 -27.31 13.36 18.35
C SER A 11 -26.48 13.16 19.63
N GLY A 12 -25.19 12.89 19.47
CA GLY A 12 -24.21 12.71 20.56
C GLY A 12 -23.00 13.63 20.44
N PRO A 13 -22.28 13.92 21.55
CA PRO A 13 -21.21 14.92 21.58
C PRO A 13 -19.96 14.58 20.75
N ASP A 14 -19.81 13.34 20.28
CA ASP A 14 -18.67 12.92 19.44
C ASP A 14 -18.85 13.24 17.94
N ALA A 15 -20.04 13.68 17.51
CA ALA A 15 -20.39 13.86 16.09
C ALA A 15 -19.59 14.95 15.34
N ASP A 16 -18.77 15.73 16.06
CA ASP A 16 -17.95 16.83 15.53
C ASP A 16 -16.43 16.50 15.55
N THR A 17 -16.07 15.25 15.89
CA THR A 17 -14.67 14.80 15.98
C THR A 17 -14.24 14.16 14.67
N LYS A 18 -13.27 14.77 13.97
CA LYS A 18 -12.71 14.22 12.71
C LYS A 18 -11.99 12.90 13.00
N ARG A 19 -12.46 11.79 12.42
CA ARG A 19 -11.91 10.45 12.66
C ARG A 19 -10.91 10.05 11.59
N VAL A 20 -10.02 9.13 11.96
CA VAL A 20 -9.25 8.34 11.00
C VAL A 20 -9.83 6.93 10.99
N ILE A 21 -10.48 6.59 9.89
CA ILE A 21 -11.12 5.30 9.66
C ILE A 21 -10.15 4.44 8.83
N THR A 22 -9.49 3.47 9.47
CA THR A 22 -8.60 2.55 8.77
C THR A 22 -9.40 1.36 8.26
N VAL A 23 -9.35 1.14 6.94
CA VAL A 23 -9.87 -0.04 6.24
C VAL A 23 -8.69 -0.96 5.93
N MET A 24 -8.65 -2.11 6.61
CA MET A 24 -7.65 -3.16 6.39
C MET A 24 -8.25 -4.23 5.47
N GLY A 25 -7.60 -4.48 4.34
CA GLY A 25 -7.83 -5.67 3.53
C GLY A 25 -6.88 -6.80 3.93
N LEU A 26 -7.41 -7.91 4.43
CA LEU A 26 -6.68 -9.17 4.48
C LEU A 26 -6.89 -9.92 3.16
N LEU A 27 -5.82 -10.41 2.55
CA LEU A 27 -5.87 -11.07 1.24
C LEU A 27 -5.19 -12.44 1.30
N ASP A 28 -5.93 -13.51 0.98
CA ASP A 28 -5.35 -14.81 0.63
C ASP A 28 -4.70 -14.69 -0.75
N VAL A 29 -3.38 -14.56 -0.79
CA VAL A 29 -2.66 -14.36 -2.06
C VAL A 29 -2.58 -15.66 -2.85
N VAL A 30 -2.59 -16.82 -2.18
CA VAL A 30 -2.47 -18.12 -2.84
C VAL A 30 -3.80 -18.53 -3.46
N GLY A 31 -4.91 -18.35 -2.74
CA GLY A 31 -6.27 -18.49 -3.23
C GLY A 31 -6.50 -17.62 -4.46
N ALA A 32 -6.28 -16.31 -4.33
CA ALA A 32 -6.48 -15.34 -5.41
C ALA A 32 -5.70 -15.68 -6.70
N LEU A 33 -4.43 -16.07 -6.56
CA LEU A 33 -3.58 -16.48 -7.69
C LEU A 33 -3.98 -17.85 -8.27
N SER A 34 -4.65 -18.71 -7.49
CA SER A 34 -5.13 -20.02 -7.95
C SER A 34 -6.49 -19.94 -8.66
N GLU A 35 -7.34 -19.00 -8.27
CA GLU A 35 -8.67 -18.76 -8.85
C GLU A 35 -8.68 -17.72 -9.98
N ASP A 36 -7.61 -16.92 -10.12
CA ASP A 36 -7.54 -15.72 -10.99
C ASP A 36 -8.66 -14.71 -10.67
N ALA A 37 -8.97 -14.59 -9.38
CA ALA A 37 -10.08 -13.81 -8.81
C ALA A 37 -9.70 -13.23 -7.44
N LEU A 38 -10.59 -12.41 -6.85
CA LEU A 38 -10.43 -11.83 -5.51
C LEU A 38 -11.68 -11.97 -4.64
N ASP A 39 -12.81 -12.40 -5.21
CA ASP A 39 -14.12 -12.37 -4.56
C ASP A 39 -14.19 -13.30 -3.33
N SER A 40 -13.49 -14.45 -3.42
CA SER A 40 -13.33 -15.47 -2.38
C SER A 40 -12.27 -15.11 -1.32
N ASP A 41 -11.31 -14.28 -1.68
CA ASP A 41 -9.99 -14.21 -1.05
C ASP A 41 -9.70 -12.88 -0.35
N LEU A 42 -10.52 -11.85 -0.61
CA LEU A 42 -10.41 -10.53 -0.01
C LEU A 42 -11.39 -10.35 1.16
N TYR A 43 -10.85 -10.09 2.34
CA TYR A 43 -11.59 -9.89 3.59
C TYR A 43 -11.34 -8.47 4.11
N LEU A 44 -12.34 -7.58 3.97
CA LEU A 44 -12.22 -6.19 4.40
C LEU A 44 -12.74 -5.99 5.82
N PHE A 45 -12.03 -5.18 6.59
CA PHE A 45 -12.38 -4.77 7.96
C PHE A 45 -12.15 -3.27 8.12
N ASP A 46 -12.91 -2.61 8.98
CA ASP A 46 -12.56 -1.26 9.45
C ASP A 46 -12.54 -1.16 10.98
N ASN A 47 -11.87 -0.12 11.47
CA ASN A 47 -11.89 0.25 12.90
C ASN A 47 -13.20 0.97 13.34
N ASN A 48 -14.20 1.07 12.46
CA ASN A 48 -15.39 1.90 12.64
C ASN A 48 -16.71 1.11 12.76
N GLY A 49 -16.64 -0.21 13.00
CA GLY A 49 -17.82 -1.07 13.22
C GLY A 49 -18.79 -0.54 14.29
N ALA A 50 -18.28 0.06 15.37
CA ALA A 50 -19.11 0.70 16.40
C ALA A 50 -19.86 1.96 15.93
N ALA A 51 -19.52 2.52 14.77
CA ALA A 51 -20.20 3.67 14.16
C ALA A 51 -21.34 3.30 13.19
N GLY A 52 -21.47 2.02 12.83
CA GLY A 52 -22.48 1.55 11.87
C GLY A 52 -21.91 0.96 10.58
N SER A 53 -20.58 0.82 10.46
CA SER A 53 -20.00 0.02 9.38
C SER A 53 -20.50 -1.42 9.44
N SER A 54 -20.63 -2.07 8.28
CA SER A 54 -21.16 -3.44 8.16
C SER A 54 -20.51 -4.22 7.02
N GLY A 55 -20.61 -5.55 7.04
CA GLY A 55 -19.97 -6.40 6.02
C GLY A 55 -18.50 -6.74 6.30
N HIS A 56 -18.02 -6.56 7.54
CA HIS A 56 -16.69 -6.98 7.98
C HIS A 56 -16.43 -8.45 7.69
N GLY A 57 -15.21 -8.77 7.24
CA GLY A 57 -14.84 -10.13 6.83
C GLY A 57 -15.44 -10.56 5.49
N THR A 58 -15.81 -9.60 4.64
CA THR A 58 -16.23 -9.84 3.25
C THR A 58 -15.52 -8.86 2.31
N SER A 59 -15.53 -9.15 1.01
CA SER A 59 -15.10 -8.23 -0.05
C SER A 59 -16.05 -7.02 -0.24
N CYS A 60 -17.22 -7.02 0.41
CA CYS A 60 -18.30 -6.04 0.28
C CYS A 60 -18.51 -5.18 1.55
N LEU A 61 -17.42 -4.76 2.20
CA LEU A 61 -17.47 -3.88 3.37
C LEU A 61 -18.16 -2.54 3.05
N LYS A 62 -19.08 -2.14 3.91
CA LYS A 62 -19.75 -0.84 3.91
C LYS A 62 -19.25 -0.03 5.10
N THR A 63 -18.28 0.84 4.85
CA THR A 63 -17.74 1.75 5.87
C THR A 63 -18.68 2.94 6.07
N CYS A 64 -19.06 3.18 7.32
CA CYS A 64 -19.75 4.39 7.74
C CYS A 64 -18.72 5.53 7.88
N ALA A 65 -18.93 6.67 7.23
CA ALA A 65 -18.06 7.84 7.32
C ALA A 65 -18.89 9.13 7.19
N ASP A 66 -18.50 10.15 7.93
CA ASP A 66 -19.13 11.47 7.94
C ASP A 66 -18.26 12.49 7.18
N ALA A 67 -18.75 13.72 7.02
CA ALA A 67 -17.95 14.79 6.42
C ALA A 67 -16.68 15.08 7.25
N GLU A 68 -15.59 15.44 6.57
CA GLU A 68 -14.26 15.71 7.12
C GLU A 68 -13.48 14.52 7.70
N ASP A 69 -14.08 13.32 7.80
CA ASP A 69 -13.35 12.10 8.12
C ASP A 69 -12.25 11.79 7.10
N LEU A 70 -11.22 11.07 7.57
CA LEU A 70 -10.17 10.49 6.74
C LEU A 70 -10.34 8.98 6.70
N VAL A 71 -10.66 8.41 5.54
CA VAL A 71 -10.64 6.96 5.31
C VAL A 71 -9.26 6.58 4.78
N VAL A 72 -8.62 5.54 5.32
CA VAL A 72 -7.29 5.06 4.90
C VAL A 72 -7.38 3.58 4.58
N TRP A 73 -7.07 3.20 3.34
CA TRP A 73 -6.99 1.80 2.90
C TRP A 73 -5.56 1.29 2.90
N GLU A 74 -5.37 0.11 3.49
CA GLU A 74 -4.13 -0.65 3.48
C GLU A 74 -4.44 -2.14 3.30
N VAL A 75 -3.45 -2.91 2.85
CA VAL A 75 -3.59 -4.36 2.60
C VAL A 75 -2.48 -5.13 3.30
N MET A 76 -2.85 -6.29 3.85
CA MET A 76 -1.94 -7.26 4.46
C MET A 76 -2.22 -8.63 3.83
N PRO A 77 -1.23 -9.29 3.20
CA PRO A 77 -1.39 -10.67 2.77
C PRO A 77 -1.50 -11.60 3.98
N LEU A 78 -2.26 -12.69 3.86
CA LEU A 78 -2.35 -13.72 4.89
C LEU A 78 -1.04 -14.54 4.99
N GLU A 79 -0.33 -14.72 3.87
CA GLU A 79 0.92 -15.47 3.81
C GLU A 79 2.14 -14.58 4.06
N CYS A 80 2.99 -14.97 5.00
CA CYS A 80 4.17 -14.20 5.42
C CYS A 80 5.20 -13.91 4.30
N GLU A 81 5.18 -14.65 3.21
CA GLU A 81 6.11 -14.53 2.07
C GLU A 81 5.43 -14.02 0.79
N ALA A 82 4.13 -13.71 0.85
CA ALA A 82 3.39 -13.17 -0.27
C ALA A 82 3.54 -11.64 -0.38
N PHE A 83 3.38 -11.14 -1.60
CA PHE A 83 3.29 -9.71 -1.88
C PHE A 83 1.84 -9.34 -2.18
N ALA A 84 1.34 -8.30 -1.53
CA ALA A 84 0.07 -7.64 -1.85
C ALA A 84 0.25 -6.13 -1.76
N ARG A 85 -0.37 -5.40 -2.70
CA ARG A 85 -0.41 -3.93 -2.73
C ARG A 85 -1.75 -3.47 -3.30
N ILE A 86 -2.31 -2.40 -2.76
CA ILE A 86 -3.37 -1.62 -3.43
C ILE A 86 -2.69 -0.73 -4.49
N ASP A 87 -2.98 -1.00 -5.76
CA ASP A 87 -2.50 -0.21 -6.90
C ASP A 87 -3.43 0.98 -7.17
N ASP A 88 -4.74 0.87 -6.90
CA ASP A 88 -5.73 1.96 -7.09
C ASP A 88 -7.00 1.81 -6.21
N VAL A 89 -7.69 2.92 -5.95
CA VAL A 89 -9.03 2.98 -5.33
C VAL A 89 -10.02 3.58 -6.34
N LEU A 90 -10.70 2.69 -7.06
CA LEU A 90 -11.57 3.02 -8.18
C LEU A 90 -12.93 3.54 -7.69
N ILE A 91 -13.11 4.85 -7.73
CA ILE A 91 -14.36 5.57 -7.44
C ILE A 91 -14.85 6.23 -8.74
N ASP A 92 -16.15 6.13 -9.05
CA ASP A 92 -16.69 6.77 -10.26
C ASP A 92 -16.58 8.30 -10.19
N GLU A 93 -16.26 8.94 -11.32
CA GLU A 93 -16.03 10.40 -11.44
C GLU A 93 -17.18 11.26 -10.87
N GLN A 94 -18.42 10.75 -10.93
CA GLN A 94 -19.61 11.41 -10.34
C GLN A 94 -19.48 11.69 -8.82
N TYR A 95 -18.64 10.92 -8.11
CA TYR A 95 -18.40 11.07 -6.67
C TYR A 95 -17.13 11.87 -6.34
N ALA A 96 -16.31 12.26 -7.32
CA ALA A 96 -15.15 13.14 -7.10
C ALA A 96 -15.48 14.44 -6.33
N PRO A 97 -16.68 15.07 -6.47
CA PRO A 97 -17.05 16.22 -5.64
C PRO A 97 -17.29 15.93 -4.15
N TYR A 98 -17.18 14.68 -3.69
CA TYR A 98 -17.38 14.25 -2.30
C TYR A 98 -16.08 13.79 -1.62
N ILE A 99 -15.04 13.45 -2.39
CA ILE A 99 -13.85 12.75 -1.89
C ILE A 99 -12.61 13.36 -2.55
N ASP A 100 -11.63 13.74 -1.73
CA ASP A 100 -10.26 14.05 -2.15
C ASP A 100 -9.38 12.84 -1.85
N LEU A 101 -8.81 12.22 -2.88
CA LEU A 101 -8.14 10.92 -2.83
C LEU A 101 -6.65 11.06 -3.14
N GLU A 102 -5.81 10.58 -2.23
CA GLU A 102 -4.36 10.54 -2.36
C GLU A 102 -3.80 9.14 -2.10
N SER A 103 -2.56 8.88 -2.55
CA SER A 103 -1.80 7.68 -2.19
C SER A 103 -0.45 8.05 -1.61
N GLY A 104 0.07 7.18 -0.75
CA GLY A 104 1.34 7.39 -0.08
C GLY A 104 2.05 6.08 0.25
N VAL A 105 3.23 6.20 0.85
CA VAL A 105 4.05 5.05 1.26
C VAL A 105 4.52 5.28 2.70
N TYR A 106 4.32 4.30 3.58
CA TYR A 106 4.77 4.39 4.97
C TYR A 106 6.29 4.23 5.05
N ALA A 107 7.05 5.34 4.99
CA ALA A 107 8.51 5.31 5.11
C ALA A 107 8.97 4.74 6.48
N PRO A 108 10.04 3.93 6.55
CA PRO A 108 10.94 3.52 5.47
C PRO A 108 10.53 2.22 4.74
N THR A 109 9.28 1.78 4.90
CA THR A 109 8.76 0.54 4.28
C THR A 109 8.36 0.75 2.81
N SER A 110 7.98 -0.33 2.13
CA SER A 110 7.33 -0.31 0.82
C SER A 110 5.80 -0.44 0.88
N VAL A 111 5.19 -0.34 2.07
CA VAL A 111 3.73 -0.47 2.23
C VAL A 111 3.06 0.78 1.69
N VAL A 112 2.25 0.60 0.65
CA VAL A 112 1.46 1.65 0.01
C VAL A 112 0.10 1.72 0.68
N TYR A 113 -0.33 2.93 1.02
CA TYR A 113 -1.68 3.22 1.49
C TYR A 113 -2.38 4.16 0.51
N TRP A 114 -3.70 4.12 0.54
CA TRP A 114 -4.56 5.12 -0.08
C TRP A 114 -5.34 5.86 1.01
N ALA A 115 -5.57 7.16 0.85
CA ALA A 115 -6.30 7.97 1.81
C ALA A 115 -7.33 8.85 1.11
N ALA A 116 -8.56 8.86 1.62
CA ALA A 116 -9.66 9.68 1.15
C ALA A 116 -10.11 10.63 2.26
N ARG A 117 -10.11 11.94 1.98
CA ARG A 117 -10.80 12.92 2.81
C ARG A 117 -12.22 13.10 2.32
N ILE A 118 -13.20 12.88 3.20
CA ILE A 118 -14.60 13.14 2.88
C ILE A 118 -14.83 14.66 2.92
N LEU A 119 -15.18 15.26 1.78
CA LEU A 119 -15.26 16.72 1.63
C LEU A 119 -16.61 17.31 2.07
N LYS A 120 -17.68 16.51 2.02
CA LYS A 120 -19.06 16.89 2.33
C LYS A 120 -19.88 15.63 2.63
N PRO A 121 -21.09 15.74 3.20
CA PRO A 121 -21.94 14.57 3.49
C PRO A 121 -22.13 13.68 2.27
N LEU A 122 -21.93 12.37 2.47
CA LEU A 122 -22.08 11.34 1.44
C LEU A 122 -23.55 11.20 1.00
N PRO A 123 -23.83 10.76 -0.24
CA PRO A 123 -25.19 10.52 -0.69
C PRO A 123 -25.83 9.35 0.08
N PRO A 124 -27.17 9.29 0.22
CA PRO A 124 -27.85 8.27 1.02
C PRO A 124 -27.59 6.82 0.58
N GLU A 125 -27.35 6.59 -0.70
CA GLU A 125 -26.96 5.30 -1.29
C GLU A 125 -25.50 4.89 -1.00
N GLY A 126 -24.69 5.81 -0.47
CA GLY A 126 -23.25 5.66 -0.27
C GLY A 126 -22.42 5.91 -1.53
N VAL A 127 -21.10 5.94 -1.38
CA VAL A 127 -20.16 5.99 -2.51
C VAL A 127 -19.60 4.59 -2.75
N PRO A 128 -19.95 3.91 -3.85
CA PRO A 128 -19.32 2.65 -4.22
C PRO A 128 -17.86 2.89 -4.64
N TYR A 129 -16.98 1.98 -4.23
CA TYR A 129 -15.58 1.94 -4.67
C TYR A 129 -15.16 0.49 -4.93
N ARG A 130 -14.09 0.31 -5.69
CA ARG A 130 -13.41 -0.98 -5.86
C ARG A 130 -11.92 -0.81 -5.60
N LEU A 131 -11.27 -1.82 -5.05
CA LEU A 131 -9.83 -1.83 -4.82
C LEU A 131 -9.15 -2.62 -5.94
N ALA A 132 -8.17 -2.01 -6.61
CA ALA A 132 -7.32 -2.71 -7.57
C ALA A 132 -6.05 -3.18 -6.85
N PHE A 133 -5.75 -4.47 -6.94
CA PHE A 133 -4.60 -5.06 -6.25
C PHE A 133 -3.51 -5.54 -7.22
N ARG A 134 -2.27 -5.44 -6.75
CA ARG A 134 -1.12 -6.15 -7.30
C ARG A 134 -0.73 -7.24 -6.32
N VAL A 135 -0.74 -8.48 -6.79
CA VAL A 135 -0.73 -9.69 -5.97
C VAL A 135 0.36 -10.64 -6.46
N GLY A 136 1.06 -11.30 -5.54
CA GLY A 136 2.14 -12.23 -5.87
C GLY A 136 3.40 -11.54 -6.41
N SER A 137 4.31 -12.35 -6.94
CA SER A 137 5.72 -11.98 -7.11
C SER A 137 6.31 -12.17 -8.51
N ARG A 138 5.54 -12.00 -9.60
CA ARG A 138 6.12 -11.71 -10.94
C ARG A 138 5.14 -11.32 -12.08
N PRO A 139 5.60 -10.49 -13.04
CA PRO A 139 5.04 -10.40 -14.39
C PRO A 139 5.67 -11.40 -15.41
N GLU A 140 6.86 -11.98 -15.16
CA GLU A 140 7.46 -13.02 -16.03
C GLU A 140 7.98 -14.26 -15.25
N PRO A 141 7.87 -15.48 -15.83
CA PRO A 141 8.28 -16.72 -15.18
C PRO A 141 9.79 -16.84 -14.94
N LEU A 142 10.16 -17.64 -13.93
CA LEU A 142 11.53 -18.12 -13.71
C LEU A 142 11.63 -19.59 -14.16
N ILE A 143 12.51 -19.87 -15.11
CA ILE A 143 12.87 -21.24 -15.49
C ILE A 143 14.26 -21.54 -14.96
N ALA A 144 14.38 -22.62 -14.19
CA ALA A 144 15.68 -23.18 -13.82
C ALA A 144 16.25 -23.94 -15.03
N GLU A 145 17.32 -23.44 -15.66
CA GLU A 145 17.95 -24.12 -16.80
C GLU A 145 18.72 -25.40 -16.40
N ALA A 146 19.02 -25.55 -15.11
CA ALA A 146 19.64 -26.76 -14.57
C ALA A 146 18.59 -27.87 -14.36
N SER A 147 18.79 -29.01 -15.01
CA SER A 147 18.05 -30.24 -14.70
C SER A 147 18.60 -30.86 -13.41
N SER A 148 17.79 -30.83 -12.34
CA SER A 148 18.11 -31.49 -11.07
C SER A 148 17.61 -32.93 -11.05
N PHE A 149 18.45 -33.86 -10.56
CA PHE A 149 18.14 -35.27 -10.42
C PHE A 149 18.28 -35.71 -8.96
N LEU A 150 17.31 -36.44 -8.43
CA LEU A 150 17.44 -37.12 -7.14
C LEU A 150 18.19 -38.44 -7.36
N VAL A 151 19.28 -38.64 -6.62
CA VAL A 151 20.13 -39.83 -6.71
C VAL A 151 20.20 -40.55 -5.36
N SER A 152 20.23 -41.88 -5.39
CA SER A 152 20.53 -42.71 -4.22
C SER A 152 22.04 -42.73 -3.96
N PRO A 153 22.50 -42.79 -2.69
CA PRO A 153 23.92 -42.99 -2.40
C PRO A 153 24.39 -44.37 -2.91
N PRO A 154 25.62 -44.48 -3.45
CA PRO A 154 26.19 -45.78 -3.82
C PRO A 154 26.47 -46.61 -2.55
N ALA A 155 26.13 -47.90 -2.60
CA ALA A 155 26.01 -48.78 -1.43
C ALA A 155 27.32 -49.06 -0.65
N GLU A 156 28.46 -48.56 -1.11
CA GLU A 156 29.80 -49.01 -0.70
C GLU A 156 30.62 -47.95 0.07
N ARG A 157 29.99 -46.84 0.50
CA ARG A 157 30.73 -45.66 1.00
C ARG A 157 30.26 -45.01 2.31
N ALA A 158 29.44 -45.68 3.10
CA ALA A 158 28.86 -45.15 4.35
C ALA A 158 29.60 -45.60 5.64
N GLU A 159 30.87 -46.04 5.54
CA GLU A 159 31.61 -46.65 6.67
C GLU A 159 32.78 -45.78 7.22
N LEU A 160 32.82 -44.48 6.92
CA LEU A 160 33.71 -43.52 7.61
C LEU A 160 32.90 -42.53 8.45
N ALA A 161 33.10 -42.59 9.77
CA ALA A 161 32.61 -41.57 10.70
C ALA A 161 33.53 -40.34 10.67
N PRO A 162 32.99 -39.10 10.65
CA PRO A 162 33.78 -37.89 10.84
C PRO A 162 34.14 -37.65 12.31
N GLU A 163 35.43 -37.43 12.57
CA GLU A 163 36.01 -37.07 13.87
C GLU A 163 35.49 -35.71 14.40
N PRO A 164 35.43 -35.49 15.73
CA PRO A 164 34.92 -34.26 16.32
C PRO A 164 35.96 -33.13 16.33
N GLY A 165 35.61 -32.01 15.68
CA GLY A 165 36.23 -30.71 15.92
C GLY A 165 36.86 -30.04 14.70
N THR A 166 36.12 -29.11 14.10
CA THR A 166 36.74 -27.95 13.43
C THR A 166 35.79 -26.77 13.60
N GLU A 167 36.20 -25.79 14.40
CA GLU A 167 35.50 -24.50 14.51
C GLU A 167 35.58 -23.76 13.18
N ILE A 168 34.48 -23.13 12.76
CA ILE A 168 34.50 -22.21 11.61
C ILE A 168 35.01 -20.86 12.13
N ALA A 169 36.29 -20.58 11.88
CA ALA A 169 36.93 -19.33 12.28
C ALA A 169 36.56 -18.17 11.32
N ASP A 170 36.31 -17.00 11.92
CA ASP A 170 35.94 -15.75 11.26
C ASP A 170 37.20 -14.96 10.82
N ALA A 171 37.26 -14.52 9.55
CA ALA A 171 38.31 -13.62 9.03
C ALA A 171 37.91 -12.95 7.70
N ALA A 172 37.87 -11.61 7.69
CA ALA A 172 37.48 -10.75 6.57
C ALA A 172 38.61 -10.49 5.53
N PRO A 173 38.42 -9.61 4.52
CA PRO A 173 38.68 -8.17 4.77
C PRO A 173 37.80 -7.15 4.00
N ASP A 174 37.87 -5.89 4.45
CA ASP A 174 37.33 -4.70 3.79
C ASP A 174 37.74 -4.52 2.32
N ALA A 175 36.77 -4.20 1.46
CA ALA A 175 37.01 -3.69 0.11
C ALA A 175 36.23 -2.37 -0.11
N LYS A 176 36.96 -1.25 -0.15
CA LYS A 176 36.41 0.09 -0.35
C LYS A 176 35.81 0.24 -1.77
N PRO A 177 34.57 0.73 -1.94
CA PRO A 177 33.92 0.79 -3.24
C PRO A 177 34.58 1.81 -4.19
N ALA A 178 34.75 1.42 -5.46
CA ALA A 178 35.28 2.27 -6.52
C ALA A 178 34.19 3.20 -7.11
N PRO A 179 34.52 4.42 -7.56
CA PRO A 179 33.55 5.39 -8.06
C PRO A 179 33.04 5.05 -9.47
N ALA A 180 31.76 5.33 -9.71
CA ALA A 180 31.07 5.03 -10.97
C ALA A 180 31.53 5.92 -12.16
N PRO A 181 31.53 5.38 -13.40
CA PRO A 181 31.84 6.16 -14.60
C PRO A 181 30.69 7.11 -14.99
N LYS A 182 31.02 8.33 -15.41
CA LYS A 182 30.07 9.32 -15.93
C LYS A 182 30.13 9.42 -17.45
N ALA A 183 28.96 9.43 -18.07
CA ALA A 183 28.70 10.07 -19.36
C ALA A 183 27.23 10.49 -19.39
N SER A 184 26.76 11.59 -20.00
CA SER A 184 27.31 12.84 -20.51
C SER A 184 26.09 13.59 -21.04
N ALA A 185 25.79 14.79 -20.55
CA ALA A 185 24.57 15.52 -20.93
C ALA A 185 24.71 16.26 -22.27
N PRO A 186 23.63 16.48 -23.04
CA PRO A 186 23.65 17.36 -24.21
C PRO A 186 23.72 18.84 -23.81
N LYS A 187 24.42 19.64 -24.64
CA LYS A 187 24.77 21.05 -24.37
C LYS A 187 23.57 22.02 -24.45
N LYS A 188 23.60 23.00 -23.55
CA LYS A 188 22.90 24.29 -23.65
C LYS A 188 23.72 25.28 -24.50
N PRO A 189 23.13 26.16 -25.32
CA PRO A 189 23.77 27.39 -25.78
C PRO A 189 23.47 28.56 -24.81
N SER A 190 24.46 29.43 -24.61
CA SER A 190 24.41 30.56 -23.67
C SER A 190 24.84 31.88 -24.32
N ALA A 191 24.19 32.98 -23.95
CA ALA A 191 24.80 34.29 -23.69
C ALA A 191 23.86 35.04 -22.70
N THR A 192 24.28 35.64 -21.56
CA THR A 192 25.03 36.91 -21.37
C THR A 192 24.48 38.11 -22.17
N SER A 193 24.31 39.32 -21.63
CA SER A 193 24.56 39.91 -20.29
C SER A 193 23.66 41.17 -20.09
N GLU A 194 23.72 42.04 -19.06
CA GLU A 194 24.65 42.21 -17.92
C GLU A 194 23.92 42.68 -16.62
N ALA A 195 24.21 43.87 -16.05
CA ALA A 195 23.57 44.50 -14.89
C ALA A 195 23.44 46.04 -15.06
N ASP A 196 22.57 46.72 -14.29
CA ASP A 196 22.79 48.10 -13.84
C ASP A 196 21.97 48.47 -12.56
N ASP A 197 22.36 49.57 -11.91
CA ASP A 197 22.04 50.02 -10.55
C ASP A 197 20.72 50.82 -10.34
N GLY A 198 20.37 51.07 -9.06
CA GLY A 198 19.39 52.10 -8.60
C GLY A 198 18.36 51.56 -7.58
N ASP A 199 18.59 51.63 -6.25
CA ASP A 199 18.55 52.79 -5.33
C ASP A 199 17.15 53.43 -5.09
N SER A 200 16.83 53.60 -3.80
CA SER A 200 15.83 54.49 -3.17
C SER A 200 14.35 54.44 -3.64
N SER A 201 13.40 54.22 -2.74
CA SER A 201 13.06 55.24 -1.72
C SER A 201 11.96 54.83 -0.72
N LYS A 202 11.85 55.61 0.36
CA LYS A 202 10.87 55.51 1.47
C LYS A 202 9.42 55.75 1.02
N GLY A 203 8.46 55.16 1.74
CA GLY A 203 7.03 55.51 1.57
C GLY A 203 6.07 54.98 2.64
N ALA A 204 6.14 55.47 3.88
CA ALA A 204 5.14 55.17 4.91
C ALA A 204 3.96 56.16 4.89
N ARG A 205 2.72 55.63 4.95
CA ARG A 205 1.49 56.21 5.56
C ARG A 205 0.47 55.06 5.68
N LYS A 206 0.02 54.70 6.89
CA LYS A 206 -1.02 55.34 7.71
C LYS A 206 -2.42 55.14 7.14
#